data_AF-A0ABD3VTG5-F1
#
_entry.id   AF-A0ABD3VTG5-F1
#
_cell.length_a   1.000
_cell.length_b   1.000
_cell.length_c   1.000
_cell.angle_alpha   90.00
_cell.angle_beta   90.00
_cell.angle_gamma   90.00
#
_symmetry.space_group_name_H-M   'P 1'
#
loop_
_entity.id
_entity.type
_entity.pdbx_description
1 polymer ?
#
loop_
_entity_poly.entity_id
_entity_poly.type
_entity_poly.pdbx_seq_one_letter_code
_entity_poly.pdbx_strand_id
1 'polypeptide(L)'
;VFIRDCTMVSVYPLLLFGGGNISLDLHKGNYVLSVDDGWIRFMASSHQVAELVKDLRFEVDQLMNDKIENPHMDLCTSLRGSKIIDTIVKLISTQ
;
A
#
# COMPACT_ATOMS: atom_id res chain seq x y z
N VAL A 1 24.19 -16.22 8.23
CA VAL A 1 22.86 -15.69 8.64
C VAL A 1 21.82 -16.51 7.89
N PHE A 2 20.81 -17.03 8.59
CA PHE A 2 19.72 -17.81 7.99
C PHE A 2 18.38 -17.17 8.35
N ILE A 3 17.43 -17.17 7.41
CA ILE A 3 16.03 -16.82 7.70
C ILE A 3 15.35 -18.10 8.19
N ARG A 4 14.83 -18.07 9.41
CA ARG A 4 14.21 -19.26 10.02
C ARG A 4 12.81 -19.53 9.48
N ASP A 5 12.02 -18.48 9.29
CA ASP A 5 10.65 -18.54 8.80
C ASP A 5 10.40 -17.40 7.82
N CYS A 6 9.74 -17.69 6.71
CA CYS A 6 9.36 -16.69 5.71
C CYS A 6 8.05 -17.06 5.02
N THR A 7 7.28 -16.04 4.63
CA THR A 7 6.09 -16.20 3.78
C THR A 7 6.27 -15.34 2.55
N MET A 8 6.02 -15.91 1.37
CA MET A 8 6.00 -15.14 0.13
C MET A 8 4.77 -14.23 0.11
N VAL A 9 4.98 -12.96 -0.23
CA VAL A 9 3.93 -11.96 -0.38
C VAL A 9 4.01 -11.32 -1.76
N SER A 10 2.87 -10.89 -2.30
CA SER A 10 2.83 -10.13 -3.55
C SER A 10 3.31 -8.68 -3.33
N VAL A 11 3.45 -7.94 -4.42
CA VAL A 11 3.99 -6.56 -4.41
C VAL A 11 3.06 -5.58 -3.68
N TYR A 12 1.75 -5.66 -3.93
CA TYR A 12 0.79 -4.69 -3.40
C TYR A 12 0.71 -4.67 -1.86
N PRO A 13 0.66 -5.80 -1.13
CA PRO A 13 0.76 -5.81 0.33
C PRO A 13 2.01 -5.09 0.87
N LEU A 14 3.17 -5.27 0.23
CA LEU A 14 4.40 -4.57 0.65
C LEU A 14 4.29 -3.05 0.42
N LEU A 15 3.73 -2.64 -0.72
CA LEU A 15 3.53 -1.23 -1.04
C LEU A 15 2.50 -0.55 -0.13
N LEU A 16 1.46 -1.26 0.32
CA LEU A 16 0.40 -0.71 1.14
C LEU A 16 0.70 -0.74 2.65
N PHE A 17 1.36 -1.80 3.13
CA PHE A 17 1.54 -2.05 4.57
C PHE A 17 3.00 -2.08 5.02
N GLY A 18 3.96 -1.96 4.11
CA GLY A 18 5.36 -1.79 4.48
C GLY A 18 5.56 -0.48 5.23
N GLY A 19 6.52 -0.43 6.16
CA GLY A 19 6.85 0.81 6.88
C GLY A 19 7.50 1.88 5.98
N GLY A 20 7.84 3.02 6.58
CA GLY A 20 8.55 4.11 5.91
C GLY A 20 7.69 4.94 4.96
N ASN A 21 8.34 5.79 4.17
CA ASN A 21 7.67 6.60 3.16
C ASN A 21 7.64 5.86 1.82
N ILE A 22 6.62 6.16 1.01
CA ILE A 22 6.53 5.76 -0.39
C ILE A 22 6.85 6.96 -1.29
N SER A 23 7.77 6.80 -2.24
CA SER A 23 8.05 7.80 -3.27
C SER A 23 7.80 7.25 -4.66
N LEU A 24 7.48 8.14 -5.61
CA LEU A 24 7.33 7.82 -7.01
C LEU A 24 8.37 8.60 -7.82
N ASP A 25 9.21 7.86 -8.53
CA ASP A 25 10.30 8.42 -9.33
C ASP A 25 10.22 7.92 -10.79
N LEU A 26 10.70 8.74 -11.73
CA LEU A 26 10.89 8.33 -13.12
C LEU A 26 12.35 7.87 -13.33
N HIS A 27 12.57 6.57 -13.45
CA HIS A 27 13.89 5.99 -13.66
C HIS A 27 14.02 5.36 -15.04
N LYS A 28 14.86 5.95 -15.90
CA LYS A 28 15.12 5.46 -17.27
C LYS A 28 13.83 5.22 -18.08
N GLY A 29 12.87 6.14 -17.96
CA GLY A 29 11.57 6.05 -18.64
C GLY A 29 10.53 5.15 -17.96
N ASN A 30 10.85 4.53 -16.81
CA ASN A 30 9.92 3.70 -16.05
C ASN A 30 9.49 4.40 -14.77
N TYR A 31 8.22 4.26 -14.40
CA TYR A 31 7.70 4.72 -13.13
C TYR A 31 8.06 3.73 -12.03
N VAL A 32 8.78 4.18 -11.01
CA VAL A 32 9.29 3.33 -9.92
C VAL A 32 8.73 3.83 -8.59
N LEU A 33 8.02 2.93 -7.90
CA LEU A 33 7.63 3.12 -6.50
C LEU A 33 8.75 2.61 -5.60
N SER A 34 9.20 3.47 -4.69
CA SER A 34 10.23 3.16 -3.71
C SER A 34 9.65 3.18 -2.30
N VAL A 35 10.00 2.19 -1.49
CA VAL A 35 9.66 2.11 -0.06
C VAL A 35 10.94 2.25 0.75
N ASP A 36 10.87 3.02 1.85
CA ASP A 36 11.96 3.20 2.82
C ASP A 36 13.26 3.67 2.15
N ASP A 37 13.23 4.90 1.62
CA ASP A 37 14.36 5.57 0.98
C ASP A 37 15.06 4.75 -0.13
N GLY A 38 14.27 3.95 -0.85
CA GLY A 38 14.75 3.16 -1.99
C GLY A 38 15.25 1.75 -1.64
N TRP A 39 15.06 1.30 -0.40
CA TRP A 39 15.40 -0.06 0.02
C TRP A 39 14.65 -1.12 -0.80
N ILE A 40 13.36 -0.89 -1.03
CA ILE A 40 12.52 -1.75 -1.88
C ILE A 40 11.99 -0.92 -3.04
N ARG A 41 12.13 -1.41 -4.27
CA ARG A 41 11.75 -0.68 -5.50
C ARG A 41 10.94 -1.57 -6.43
N PHE A 42 9.84 -1.03 -6.92
CA PHE A 42 8.92 -1.72 -7.83
C PHE A 42 8.62 -0.86 -9.04
N MET A 43 8.64 -1.47 -10.22
CA MET A 43 8.22 -0.80 -11.45
C MET A 43 6.70 -0.86 -11.59
N ALA A 44 6.07 0.29 -11.78
CA ALA A 44 4.65 0.37 -12.12
C ALA A 44 4.47 0.28 -13.64
N SER A 45 3.39 -0.36 -14.07
CA SER A 45 3.04 -0.49 -15.49
C SER A 45 2.66 0.85 -16.14
N SER A 46 2.20 1.81 -15.34
CA SER A 46 1.90 3.17 -15.78
C SER A 46 1.99 4.15 -14.62
N HIS A 47 2.07 5.44 -14.95
CA HIS A 47 1.98 6.52 -13.97
C HIS A 47 0.69 6.46 -13.14
N GLN A 48 -0.44 6.13 -13.80
CA GLN A 48 -1.75 6.06 -13.16
C GLN A 48 -1.80 4.95 -12.10
N VAL A 49 -1.20 3.80 -12.38
CA VAL A 49 -1.11 2.71 -11.40
C VAL A 49 -0.22 3.13 -10.23
N ALA A 50 0.87 3.85 -10.49
CA ALA A 50 1.76 4.30 -9.44
C ALA A 50 1.09 5.31 -8.49
N GLU A 51 0.42 6.34 -9.03
CA GLU A 51 -0.32 7.32 -8.21
C GLU A 51 -1.48 6.64 -7.49
N LEU A 52 -2.23 5.72 -8.13
CA LEU A 52 -3.32 5.00 -7.48
C LEU A 52 -2.86 4.25 -6.22
N VAL A 53 -1.70 3.58 -6.29
CA VAL A 53 -1.16 2.84 -5.14
C VAL A 53 -0.73 3.79 -4.02
N LYS A 54 -0.12 4.92 -4.38
CA LYS A 54 0.31 5.96 -3.42
C LYS A 54 -0.90 6.61 -2.73
N ASP A 55 -1.93 6.97 -3.48
CA ASP A 55 -3.18 7.53 -2.94
C ASP A 55 -3.90 6.51 -2.06
N LEU A 56 -3.97 5.24 -2.49
CA LEU A 56 -4.59 4.19 -1.69
C LEU A 56 -3.84 4.02 -0.35
N ARG A 57 -2.51 4.00 -0.36
CA ARG A 57 -1.72 3.94 0.89
C ARG A 57 -2.02 5.12 1.81
N PHE A 58 -2.06 6.33 1.28
CA PHE A 58 -2.44 7.50 2.07
C PHE A 58 -3.82 7.35 2.72
N GLU A 59 -4.81 6.85 1.97
CA GLU A 59 -6.14 6.58 2.50
C GLU A 59 -6.14 5.50 3.59
N VAL A 60 -5.29 4.46 3.48
CA VAL A 60 -5.09 3.47 4.55
C VAL A 60 -4.51 4.12 5.81
N ASP A 61 -3.48 4.94 5.67
CA ASP A 61 -2.84 5.61 6.80
C ASP A 61 -3.82 6.53 7.54
N GLN A 62 -4.63 7.29 6.79
CA GLN A 62 -5.69 8.10 7.37
C GLN A 62 -6.76 7.25 8.07
N LEU A 63 -7.21 6.16 7.46
CA LEU A 63 -8.20 5.27 8.06
C LEU A 63 -7.69 4.65 9.39
N MET A 64 -6.40 4.31 9.44
CA MET A 64 -5.77 3.80 10.66
C MET A 64 -5.63 4.90 11.72
N ASN A 65 -5.26 6.12 11.35
CA ASN A 65 -5.23 7.26 12.27
C ASN A 65 -6.62 7.55 12.87
N ASP A 66 -7.66 7.59 12.04
CA ASP A 66 -9.05 7.79 12.50
C ASP A 66 -9.46 6.70 13.51
N LYS A 67 -9.05 5.44 13.28
CA LYS A 67 -9.31 4.31 14.17
C LYS A 67 -8.50 4.38 15.47
N ILE A 68 -7.29 4.94 15.44
CA ILE A 68 -6.48 5.19 16.65
C ILE A 68 -7.14 6.28 17.50
N GLU A 69 -7.59 7.37 16.87
CA GLU A 69 -8.29 8.46 17.55
C GLU A 69 -9.66 8.03 18.10
N ASN A 70 -10.37 7.17 17.36
CA ASN A 70 -11.64 6.59 17.79
C ASN A 70 -11.64 5.04 17.67
N PRO A 71 -11.18 4.33 18.70
CA PRO A 71 -11.10 2.86 18.69
C PRO A 71 -12.43 2.14 18.49
N HIS A 72 -13.57 2.80 18.77
CA HIS A 72 -14.90 2.24 18.56
C HIS A 72 -15.45 2.43 17.15
N MET A 73 -14.77 3.19 16.29
CA MET A 73 -15.12 3.36 14.89
C MET A 73 -15.14 2.01 14.18
N ASP A 74 -16.29 1.59 13.65
CA ASP A 74 -16.36 0.39 12.83
C ASP A 74 -16.05 0.72 11.36
N LEU A 75 -14.93 0.20 10.88
CA LEU A 75 -14.46 0.43 9.51
C LEU A 75 -15.40 -0.21 8.48
N CYS A 76 -16.05 -1.32 8.82
CA CYS A 76 -16.92 -2.07 7.92
C CYS A 76 -18.27 -1.38 7.69
N THR A 77 -18.78 -0.65 8.68
CA THR A 77 -20.03 0.11 8.54
C THR A 77 -19.82 1.51 7.96
N SER A 78 -18.61 2.06 8.07
CA SER A 78 -18.27 3.34 7.42
C SER A 78 -18.21 3.18 5.90
N LEU A 79 -18.83 4.10 5.15
CA LEU A 79 -18.84 4.07 3.68
C LEU A 79 -17.42 4.21 3.10
N ARG A 80 -16.57 5.02 3.74
CA ARG A 80 -15.17 5.19 3.33
C ARG A 80 -14.33 3.96 3.65
N GLY A 81 -14.40 3.45 4.88
CA GLY A 81 -13.60 2.31 5.33
C GLY A 81 -13.92 1.03 4.56
N SER A 82 -15.21 0.71 4.38
CA SER A 82 -15.63 -0.45 3.57
C SER A 82 -15.10 -0.39 2.15
N LYS A 83 -15.22 0.76 1.46
CA LYS A 83 -14.70 0.93 0.10
C LYS A 83 -13.18 0.78 0.02
N ILE A 84 -12.44 1.33 0.98
CA ILE A 84 -10.97 1.20 1.02
C ILE A 84 -10.60 -0.27 1.21
N ILE A 85 -11.22 -0.94 2.19
CA ILE A 85 -11.00 -2.36 2.47
C ILE A 85 -11.31 -3.22 1.24
N ASP A 86 -12.47 -3.03 0.61
CA ASP A 86 -12.86 -3.77 -0.59
C ASP A 86 -11.88 -3.55 -1.75
N THR A 87 -11.38 -2.32 -1.91
CA THR A 87 -10.39 -1.99 -2.94
C THR A 87 -9.07 -2.70 -2.68
N ILE A 88 -8.59 -2.71 -1.43
CA ILE A 88 -7.39 -3.44 -1.04
C ILE A 88 -7.57 -4.92 -1.30
N VAL A 89 -8.66 -5.53 -0.83
CA VAL A 89 -8.97 -6.96 -1.01
C VAL A 89 -8.97 -7.30 -2.49
N LYS A 90 -9.62 -6.49 -3.33
CA LYS A 90 -9.61 -6.68 -4.78
C LYS A 90 -8.20 -6.60 -5.36
N LEU A 91 -7.42 -5.58 -4.98
CA LEU A 91 -6.07 -5.38 -5.50
C LEU A 91 -5.13 -6.53 -5.13
N ILE A 92 -5.14 -6.98 -3.87
CA ILE A 92 -4.24 -8.04 -3.40
C ILE A 92 -4.69 -9.44 -3.86
N SER A 93 -5.97 -9.62 -4.18
CA SER A 93 -6.52 -10.88 -4.70
C SER A 93 -6.39 -10.99 -6.22
N THR A 94 -6.03 -9.90 -6.91
CA THR A 94 -5.74 -9.93 -8.34
C THR A 94 -4.32 -10.48 -8.51
N GLN A 95 -4.21 -11.77 -8.86
CA GLN A 95 -2.97 -12.39 -9.36
C GLN A 95 -2.72 -11.99 -10.81
#